data_AF-A0AAD7FJ89-F1
#
_entry.id   AF-A0AAD7FJ89-F1
#
_cell.length_a   1.000
_cell.length_b   1.000
_cell.length_c   1.000
_cell.angle_alpha   90.00
_cell.angle_beta   90.00
_cell.angle_gamma   90.00
#
_symmetry.space_group_name_H-M   'P 1'
#
loop_
_entity.id
_entity.type
_entity.pdbx_description
1 polymer ?
#
loop_
_entity_poly.entity_id
_entity_poly.type
_entity_poly.pdbx_seq_one_letter_code
_entity_poly.pdbx_strand_id
1 'polypeptide(L)'
;MSTQAKKSKKPPACDSCKARRVLCHPQPNGAPCPRCIEKEIICTTTNPAPRGRPRKHPVPSASSTPSQSTVALSSTSSESDPSLSNSSHCPELTPRVTEHCFDCFASLPQDQHPLLTLVPIKSSLRSVSFRIEELQPQLRVLALCMVALGALISFDEAILGTGPLPRSFQDHILLSSADLLSCGVRRVRACQALHERALTAAWEAGILLQPSHENALSCYFLDLLDQCGGGQPVGACSPSRPWGGAYFSHVRALAPTWRAAGCSRADAARWAGFLMADANMAMGRRTPILFTRDDQLLLCGPAPPSLEATLESAAKIPGLAMVWSGMLSYMWHVSSVGRELWENIIGDYARLHPLSETATIKLFASLSLFRTLVALILDRVDAAVSTNNNDCGSYVITHGPLDVGVCNLARSCGYGVAFGFSSIALALYTELNRRVSEGMREFSSSPFVLDATVTQAQTRLGLLRDQARGIALESVRFLARAIPYFPNGRYTPVQWPIIYACAELCAEEVGGPLRGDVDVGFLEVATTITCDLKRLGYALDLFSTPRAAALLQRLDATIGERAIREYEEMLGTDEHGPGQVGVGPSSASHEYMFLCRKNPQLIR
;
A
#
# COMPACT_ATOMS: atom_id res chain seq x y z
N MET A 1 27.76 -70.63 -2.86
CA MET A 1 27.97 -69.21 -2.52
C MET A 1 26.60 -68.56 -2.33
N SER A 2 26.24 -68.21 -1.10
CA SER A 2 24.92 -67.70 -0.72
C SER A 2 24.98 -66.16 -0.63
N THR A 3 24.12 -65.48 -1.37
CA THR A 3 24.00 -64.01 -1.42
C THR A 3 23.15 -63.51 -0.25
N GLN A 4 23.76 -62.72 0.63
CA GLN A 4 23.06 -62.08 1.75
C GLN A 4 22.11 -60.98 1.26
N ALA A 5 20.82 -61.12 1.56
CA ALA A 5 19.79 -60.12 1.31
C ALA A 5 19.93 -58.91 2.26
N LYS A 6 19.96 -57.69 1.69
CA LYS A 6 20.02 -56.44 2.45
C LYS A 6 18.70 -56.20 3.20
N LYS A 7 18.76 -56.04 4.53
CA LYS A 7 17.61 -55.69 5.38
C LYS A 7 17.06 -54.31 4.99
N SER A 8 15.75 -54.22 4.73
CA SER A 8 15.06 -52.94 4.45
C SER A 8 15.06 -52.04 5.68
N LYS A 9 15.25 -50.72 5.47
CA LYS A 9 15.20 -49.73 6.55
C LYS A 9 13.75 -49.58 7.04
N LYS A 10 13.55 -49.62 8.35
CA LYS A 10 12.23 -49.43 8.97
C LYS A 10 11.69 -48.01 8.66
N PRO A 11 10.39 -47.86 8.35
CA PRO A 11 9.79 -46.55 8.13
C PRO A 11 9.78 -45.72 9.43
N PRO A 12 9.71 -44.37 9.33
CA PRO A 12 9.59 -43.51 10.50
C PRO A 12 8.24 -43.68 11.22
N ALA A 13 8.18 -43.26 12.48
CA ALA A 13 6.95 -43.20 13.26
C ALA A 13 5.99 -42.10 12.75
N CYS A 14 4.68 -42.31 12.84
CA CYS A 14 3.68 -41.28 12.50
C CYS A 14 3.66 -40.13 13.52
N ASP A 15 3.10 -38.99 13.11
CA ASP A 15 3.10 -37.77 13.92
C ASP A 15 2.34 -37.95 15.24
N SER A 16 1.20 -38.64 15.23
CA SER A 16 0.40 -38.89 16.44
C SER A 16 1.15 -39.75 17.47
N CYS A 17 1.84 -40.81 17.03
CA CYS A 17 2.65 -41.64 17.93
C CYS A 17 3.89 -40.90 18.42
N LYS A 18 4.51 -40.09 17.55
CA LYS A 18 5.68 -39.27 17.88
C LYS A 18 5.34 -38.18 18.90
N ALA A 19 4.24 -37.46 18.72
CA ALA A 19 3.75 -36.42 19.65
C ALA A 19 3.47 -37.01 21.04
N ARG A 20 2.92 -38.22 21.10
CA ARG A 20 2.63 -38.94 22.35
C ARG A 20 3.84 -39.69 22.92
N ARG A 21 5.00 -39.63 22.27
CA ARG A 21 6.24 -40.33 22.65
C ARG A 21 6.04 -41.85 22.85
N VAL A 22 5.23 -42.48 22.00
CA VAL A 22 4.98 -43.92 22.03
C VAL A 22 5.54 -44.63 20.79
N LEU A 23 5.83 -45.93 20.92
CA LEU A 23 6.31 -46.76 19.81
C LEU A 23 5.24 -46.87 18.70
N CYS A 24 5.62 -46.56 17.47
CA CYS A 24 4.77 -46.66 16.29
C CYS A 24 5.02 -47.98 15.53
N HIS A 25 3.96 -48.58 15.00
CA HIS A 25 4.02 -49.75 14.11
C HIS A 25 3.54 -49.36 12.70
N PRO A 26 4.39 -48.67 11.92
CA PRO A 26 4.02 -48.20 10.57
C PRO A 26 3.74 -49.37 9.63
N GLN A 27 2.68 -49.25 8.83
CA GLN A 27 2.29 -50.27 7.85
C GLN A 27 2.93 -49.95 6.49
N PRO A 28 3.46 -50.95 5.77
CA PRO A 28 4.20 -50.73 4.51
C PRO A 28 3.32 -50.27 3.34
N ASN A 29 2.01 -50.47 3.42
CA ASN A 29 1.02 -50.08 2.40
C ASN A 29 0.44 -48.67 2.61
N GLY A 30 0.96 -47.90 3.57
CA GLY A 30 0.43 -46.58 3.91
C GLY A 30 -0.85 -46.60 4.75
N ALA A 31 -1.30 -47.77 5.21
CA ALA A 31 -2.43 -47.87 6.13
C ALA A 31 -2.13 -47.22 7.50
N PRO A 32 -3.16 -46.70 8.20
CA PRO A 32 -3.00 -46.15 9.54
C PRO A 32 -2.39 -47.19 10.50
N CYS A 33 -1.53 -46.75 11.43
CA CYS A 33 -0.92 -47.68 12.37
C CYS A 33 -1.95 -48.23 13.38
N PRO A 34 -1.79 -49.46 13.90
CA PRO A 34 -2.76 -50.09 14.80
C PRO A 34 -3.16 -49.23 16.00
N ARG A 35 -2.20 -48.49 16.57
CA ARG A 35 -2.46 -47.58 17.71
C ARG A 35 -3.32 -46.37 17.36
N CYS A 36 -3.25 -45.88 16.12
CA CYS A 36 -4.11 -44.80 15.68
C CYS A 36 -5.52 -45.32 15.39
N ILE A 37 -5.64 -46.54 14.85
CA ILE A 37 -6.92 -47.23 14.64
C ILE A 37 -7.63 -47.47 15.98
N GLU A 38 -6.95 -48.07 16.96
CA GLU A 38 -7.52 -48.34 18.30
C GLU A 38 -8.01 -47.09 19.04
N LYS A 39 -7.50 -45.92 18.68
CA LYS A 39 -7.83 -44.64 19.34
C LYS A 39 -8.69 -43.73 18.49
N GLU A 40 -9.15 -44.21 17.33
CA GLU A 40 -9.97 -43.45 16.38
C GLU A 40 -9.37 -42.08 16.01
N ILE A 41 -8.04 -41.99 15.96
CA ILE A 41 -7.32 -40.78 15.57
C ILE A 41 -6.77 -40.91 14.15
N ILE A 42 -6.88 -39.84 13.37
CA ILE A 42 -6.37 -39.80 12.00
C ILE A 42 -4.85 -39.97 12.03
N CYS A 43 -4.35 -41.05 11.42
CA CYS A 43 -2.93 -41.31 11.31
C CYS A 43 -2.34 -40.52 10.14
N THR A 44 -1.78 -39.35 10.40
CA THR A 44 -1.02 -38.60 9.40
C THR A 44 0.37 -39.21 9.27
N THR A 45 0.51 -40.16 8.34
CA THR A 45 1.81 -40.72 7.97
C THR A 45 2.45 -39.78 6.95
N THR A 46 3.38 -38.91 7.35
CA THR A 46 4.14 -38.12 6.38
C THR A 46 4.98 -39.12 5.57
N ASN A 47 4.59 -39.39 4.32
CA ASN A 47 5.45 -40.11 3.40
C ASN A 47 6.67 -39.20 3.15
N PRO A 48 7.87 -39.52 3.64
CA PRO A 48 8.97 -38.56 3.58
C PRO A 48 9.49 -38.54 2.15
N ALA A 49 9.17 -37.49 1.40
CA ALA A 49 10.01 -37.10 0.28
C ALA A 49 11.45 -36.94 0.82
N PRO A 50 12.45 -37.64 0.26
CA PRO A 50 13.79 -37.66 0.82
C PRO A 50 14.38 -36.25 0.75
N ARG A 51 14.52 -35.59 1.90
CA ARG A 51 15.31 -34.34 2.02
C ARG A 51 16.78 -34.69 1.79
N GLY A 52 17.27 -34.43 0.58
CA GLY A 52 18.68 -34.59 0.22
C GLY A 52 19.55 -33.69 1.10
N ARG A 53 20.43 -34.29 1.89
CA ARG A 53 21.54 -33.56 2.54
C ARG A 53 22.63 -33.35 1.48
N PRO A 54 23.16 -32.13 1.29
CA PRO A 54 24.21 -31.91 0.29
C PRO A 54 25.47 -32.67 0.70
N ARG A 55 25.91 -33.60 -0.15
CA ARG A 55 27.20 -34.29 -0.01
C ARG A 55 28.24 -33.55 -0.85
N LYS A 56 29.26 -33.02 -0.19
CA LYS A 56 30.59 -32.79 -0.77
C LYS A 56 31.21 -34.15 -1.12
N HIS A 57 31.72 -34.33 -2.34
CA HIS A 57 32.95 -35.08 -2.70
C HIS A 57 33.13 -35.23 -4.23
N PRO A 58 34.37 -35.53 -4.71
CA PRO A 58 34.97 -35.02 -5.94
C PRO A 58 34.81 -35.95 -7.15
N VAL A 59 35.07 -35.40 -8.34
CA VAL A 59 34.99 -36.08 -9.64
C VAL A 59 36.33 -36.75 -9.99
N PRO A 60 36.36 -38.03 -10.41
CA PRO A 60 37.50 -38.62 -11.10
C PRO A 60 37.27 -38.76 -12.63
N SER A 61 38.39 -38.73 -13.34
CA SER A 61 38.57 -38.65 -14.80
C SER A 61 38.54 -40.01 -15.54
N ALA A 62 38.57 -39.88 -16.88
CA ALA A 62 39.00 -40.83 -17.94
C ALA A 62 37.89 -41.72 -18.56
N SER A 63 37.49 -41.52 -19.83
CA SER A 63 38.12 -41.91 -21.13
C SER A 63 37.27 -43.05 -21.75
N SER A 64 36.90 -43.18 -23.03
CA SER A 64 37.53 -42.89 -24.35
C SER A 64 36.52 -43.29 -25.47
N THR A 65 36.09 -42.40 -26.40
CA THR A 65 36.40 -42.29 -27.88
C THR A 65 35.87 -43.39 -28.85
N PRO A 66 35.85 -43.25 -30.21
CA PRO A 66 35.95 -42.08 -31.12
C PRO A 66 35.04 -42.10 -32.41
N SER A 67 35.00 -40.99 -33.19
CA SER A 67 35.10 -40.92 -34.69
C SER A 67 34.95 -39.46 -35.19
N GLN A 68 36.07 -38.75 -35.48
CA GLN A 68 36.57 -38.29 -36.81
C GLN A 68 35.59 -37.43 -37.64
N SER A 69 35.88 -36.15 -37.95
CA SER A 69 36.87 -35.74 -38.97
C SER A 69 37.35 -34.28 -38.85
N THR A 70 38.57 -34.06 -39.35
CA THR A 70 39.45 -32.87 -39.51
C THR A 70 38.79 -31.64 -40.18
N VAL A 71 39.25 -30.37 -40.06
CA VAL A 71 40.53 -29.76 -40.52
C VAL A 71 40.71 -28.31 -39.96
N ALA A 72 41.98 -27.93 -39.73
CA ALA A 72 42.63 -26.59 -39.73
C ALA A 72 42.58 -25.62 -38.54
N LEU A 73 43.80 -25.18 -38.19
CA LEU A 73 44.22 -24.16 -37.24
C LEU A 73 43.82 -22.74 -37.68
N SER A 74 43.50 -21.88 -36.72
CA SER A 74 44.24 -20.62 -36.48
C SER A 74 43.81 -19.97 -35.17
N SER A 75 44.82 -19.65 -34.37
CA SER A 75 44.78 -18.99 -33.08
C SER A 75 44.51 -17.49 -33.21
N THR A 76 43.47 -16.99 -32.55
CA THR A 76 43.44 -15.63 -32.01
C THR A 76 42.67 -15.60 -30.69
N SER A 77 43.37 -15.13 -29.67
CA SER A 77 42.89 -14.78 -28.34
C SER A 77 41.78 -13.73 -28.38
N SER A 78 40.65 -14.03 -27.75
CA SER A 78 39.76 -13.02 -27.18
C SER A 78 38.85 -13.69 -26.15
N GLU A 79 39.07 -13.31 -24.90
CA GLU A 79 38.17 -13.50 -23.77
C GLU A 79 36.74 -13.15 -24.16
N SER A 80 35.80 -14.04 -23.88
CA SER A 80 34.37 -13.70 -23.75
C SER A 80 33.65 -14.86 -23.06
N ASP A 81 33.82 -14.91 -21.74
CA ASP A 81 32.80 -15.52 -20.89
C ASP A 81 31.60 -14.55 -20.82
N PRO A 82 30.37 -14.96 -21.19
CA PRO A 82 29.19 -14.15 -20.95
C PRO A 82 28.78 -14.34 -19.48
N SER A 83 29.37 -13.54 -18.59
CA SER A 83 28.89 -13.43 -17.22
C SER A 83 27.49 -12.80 -17.21
N LEU A 84 26.55 -13.52 -16.60
CA LEU A 84 25.26 -13.03 -16.12
C LEU A 84 25.47 -11.91 -15.09
N SER A 85 25.75 -10.70 -15.56
CA SER A 85 25.95 -9.50 -14.74
C SER A 85 24.80 -8.52 -14.95
N ASN A 86 23.57 -8.96 -14.71
CA ASN A 86 22.46 -8.04 -14.45
C ASN A 86 22.46 -7.64 -12.96
N SER A 87 23.61 -7.21 -12.44
CA SER A 87 23.66 -6.64 -11.09
C SER A 87 22.92 -5.30 -11.14
N SER A 88 21.74 -5.27 -10.53
CA SER A 88 21.08 -4.02 -10.15
C SER A 88 22.12 -3.15 -9.44
N HIS A 89 22.54 -2.05 -10.07
CA HIS A 89 23.58 -1.19 -9.54
C HIS A 89 23.01 -0.52 -8.29
N CYS A 90 23.35 -1.03 -7.10
CA CYS A 90 23.01 -0.36 -5.85
C CYS A 90 23.63 1.05 -5.88
N PRO A 91 22.88 2.11 -5.54
CA PRO A 91 23.47 3.44 -5.46
C PRO A 91 24.55 3.46 -4.38
N GLU A 92 25.65 4.16 -4.67
CA GLU A 92 26.71 4.38 -3.70
C GLU A 92 26.21 5.35 -2.62
N LEU A 93 26.18 4.90 -1.37
CA LEU A 93 25.71 5.69 -0.23
C LEU A 93 26.81 6.61 0.28
N THR A 94 27.08 7.68 -0.48
CA THR A 94 27.93 8.77 0.00
C THR A 94 27.25 9.50 1.17
N PRO A 95 28.00 10.20 2.04
CA PRO A 95 27.44 11.02 3.12
C PRO A 95 26.34 11.98 2.67
N ARG A 96 26.56 12.65 1.53
CA ARG A 96 25.60 13.58 0.93
C ARG A 96 24.29 12.89 0.54
N VAL A 97 24.36 11.76 -0.15
CA VAL A 97 23.17 11.01 -0.58
C VAL A 97 22.41 10.49 0.63
N THR A 98 23.13 10.05 1.66
CA THR A 98 22.54 9.61 2.92
C THR A 98 21.79 10.75 3.59
N GLU A 99 22.42 11.90 3.78
CA GLU A 99 21.78 13.09 4.38
C GLU A 99 20.53 13.50 3.60
N HIS A 100 20.63 13.58 2.28
CA HIS A 100 19.49 13.90 1.40
C HIS A 100 18.33 12.90 1.55
N CYS A 101 18.61 11.60 1.61
CA CYS A 101 17.56 10.60 1.80
C CYS A 101 16.89 10.72 3.19
N PHE A 102 17.62 11.16 4.22
CA PHE A 102 17.03 11.45 5.53
C PHE A 102 16.13 12.69 5.53
N ASP A 103 16.47 13.71 4.75
CA ASP A 103 15.62 14.90 4.56
C ASP A 103 14.36 14.55 3.75
N CYS A 104 14.52 13.70 2.73
CA CYS A 104 13.40 13.10 2.02
C CYS A 104 12.51 12.30 2.97
N PHE A 105 13.09 11.41 3.80
CA PHE A 105 12.32 10.63 4.77
C PHE A 105 11.53 11.53 5.74
N ALA A 106 12.11 12.64 6.20
CA ALA A 106 11.43 13.60 7.08
C ALA A 106 10.20 14.28 6.43
N SER A 107 10.05 14.15 5.11
CA SER A 107 8.87 14.63 4.37
C SER A 107 7.78 13.57 4.25
N LEU A 108 8.04 12.33 4.66
CA LEU A 108 7.07 11.24 4.64
C LEU A 108 6.23 11.23 5.93
N PRO A 109 4.91 10.97 5.85
CA PRO A 109 4.06 10.70 7.01
C PRO A 109 4.61 9.68 8.03
N GLN A 110 5.50 8.78 7.61
CA GLN A 110 6.21 7.85 8.48
C GLN A 110 7.09 8.55 9.54
N ASP A 111 7.48 9.81 9.34
CA ASP A 111 8.18 10.60 10.38
C ASP A 111 7.33 10.74 11.65
N GLN A 112 6.00 10.74 11.51
CA GLN A 112 5.05 10.91 12.60
C GLN A 112 4.79 9.62 13.41
N HIS A 113 5.55 8.56 13.16
CA HIS A 113 5.39 7.28 13.86
C HIS A 113 5.59 7.47 15.38
N PRO A 114 4.73 6.89 16.26
CA PRO A 114 4.80 7.11 17.71
C PRO A 114 6.15 6.78 18.37
N LEU A 115 6.84 5.77 17.84
CA LEU A 115 8.16 5.34 18.34
C LEU A 115 9.34 6.13 17.78
N LEU A 116 9.13 6.92 16.72
CA LEU A 116 10.22 7.56 16.02
C LEU A 116 10.55 8.91 16.65
N THR A 117 11.82 9.09 16.97
CA THR A 117 12.38 10.41 17.30
C THR A 117 13.55 10.69 16.37
N LEU A 118 13.33 11.56 15.38
CA LEU A 118 14.32 11.77 14.30
C LEU A 118 15.58 12.50 14.77
N VAL A 119 15.47 13.39 15.75
CA VAL A 119 16.58 14.25 16.21
C VAL A 119 17.77 13.44 16.76
N PRO A 120 17.60 12.49 17.70
CA PRO A 120 18.69 11.64 18.17
C PRO A 120 19.33 10.79 17.06
N ILE A 121 18.52 10.29 16.12
CA ILE A 121 19.01 9.47 14.99
C ILE A 121 19.90 10.33 14.08
N LYS A 122 19.43 11.53 13.69
CA LYS A 122 20.23 12.49 12.90
C LYS A 122 21.50 12.92 13.64
N SER A 123 21.43 13.13 14.96
CA SER A 123 22.60 13.45 15.78
C SER A 123 23.65 12.34 15.73
N SER A 124 23.21 11.08 15.84
CA SER A 124 24.09 9.91 15.78
C SER A 124 24.74 9.78 14.39
N LEU A 125 23.99 10.01 13.31
CA LEU A 125 24.53 10.02 11.95
C LEU A 125 25.56 11.13 11.74
N ARG A 126 25.29 12.35 12.22
CA ARG A 126 26.24 13.46 12.15
C ARG A 126 27.55 13.14 12.85
N SER A 127 27.50 12.45 13.99
CA SER A 127 28.70 12.05 14.74
C SER A 127 29.64 11.11 13.97
N VAL A 128 29.09 10.33 13.02
CA VAL A 128 29.85 9.46 12.11
C VAL A 128 29.90 10.01 10.67
N SER A 129 29.71 11.32 10.49
CA SER A 129 29.72 11.99 9.18
C SER A 129 28.82 11.32 8.14
N PHE A 130 27.63 10.87 8.56
CA PHE A 130 26.64 10.13 7.76
C PHE A 130 27.15 8.82 7.13
N ARG A 131 28.23 8.23 7.65
CA ARG A 131 28.72 6.91 7.24
C ARG A 131 27.93 5.84 8.00
N ILE A 132 26.88 5.32 7.37
CA ILE A 132 25.95 4.36 7.98
C ILE A 132 26.67 3.12 8.54
N GLU A 133 27.75 2.68 7.90
CA GLU A 133 28.49 1.48 8.30
C GLU A 133 29.25 1.64 9.62
N GLU A 134 29.45 2.87 10.10
CA GLU A 134 30.11 3.17 11.37
C GLU A 134 29.11 3.21 12.55
N LEU A 135 27.80 3.04 12.30
CA LEU A 135 26.77 3.00 13.33
C LEU A 135 26.72 1.64 14.05
N GLN A 136 26.14 1.65 15.27
CA GLN A 136 25.78 0.42 15.98
C GLN A 136 24.82 -0.44 15.15
N PRO A 137 24.90 -1.78 15.21
CA PRO A 137 24.19 -2.67 14.30
C PRO A 137 22.69 -2.40 14.15
N GLN A 138 21.96 -2.19 15.23
CA GLN A 138 20.52 -1.94 15.21
C GLN A 138 20.19 -0.58 14.58
N LEU A 139 20.94 0.45 14.95
CA LEU A 139 20.77 1.80 14.41
C LEU A 139 21.17 1.88 12.93
N ARG A 140 22.16 1.09 12.51
CA ARG A 140 22.55 0.91 11.11
C ARG A 140 21.40 0.35 10.28
N VAL A 141 20.72 -0.69 10.75
CA VAL A 141 19.55 -1.26 10.07
C VAL A 141 18.44 -0.22 9.95
N LEU A 142 18.11 0.47 11.04
CA LEU A 142 17.12 1.54 11.03
C LEU A 142 17.47 2.63 10.00
N ALA A 143 18.72 3.08 9.99
CA ALA A 143 19.18 4.09 9.05
C ALA A 143 19.06 3.62 7.59
N LEU A 144 19.46 2.39 7.28
CA LEU A 144 19.30 1.80 5.94
C LEU A 144 17.82 1.76 5.51
N CYS A 145 16.90 1.38 6.41
CA CYS A 145 15.46 1.38 6.13
C CYS A 145 14.94 2.78 5.80
N MET A 146 15.35 3.79 6.59
CA MET A 146 14.96 5.18 6.37
C MET A 146 15.53 5.73 5.07
N VAL A 147 16.77 5.38 4.71
CA VAL A 147 17.38 5.74 3.42
C VAL A 147 16.64 5.09 2.25
N ALA A 148 16.29 3.80 2.35
CA ALA A 148 15.51 3.12 1.31
C ALA A 148 14.13 3.79 1.11
N LEU A 149 13.42 4.12 2.18
CA LEU A 149 12.16 4.87 2.10
C LEU A 149 12.35 6.28 1.54
N GLY A 150 13.41 6.99 1.96
CA GLY A 150 13.76 8.30 1.44
C GLY A 150 14.05 8.30 -0.06
N ALA A 151 14.65 7.21 -0.57
CA ALA A 151 14.92 7.03 -1.99
C ALA A 151 13.64 7.05 -2.87
N LEU A 152 12.49 6.65 -2.33
CA LEU A 152 11.20 6.64 -3.05
C LEU A 152 10.71 8.05 -3.45
N ILE A 153 11.19 9.09 -2.78
CA ILE A 153 10.84 10.48 -3.13
C ILE A 153 12.09 11.33 -3.44
N SER A 154 13.28 10.73 -3.45
CA SER A 154 14.54 11.42 -3.65
C SER A 154 14.68 11.98 -5.07
N PHE A 155 15.10 13.22 -5.21
CA PHE A 155 15.46 13.82 -6.49
C PHE A 155 16.98 13.93 -6.72
N ASP A 156 17.78 13.22 -5.91
CA ASP A 156 19.24 13.21 -6.08
C ASP A 156 19.66 12.36 -7.28
N GLU A 157 20.65 12.83 -8.02
CA GLU A 157 21.18 12.19 -9.23
C GLU A 157 21.73 10.78 -8.96
N ALA A 158 22.29 10.52 -7.77
CA ALA A 158 22.77 9.17 -7.42
C ALA A 158 21.64 8.14 -7.30
N ILE A 159 20.40 8.59 -7.03
CA ILE A 159 19.21 7.74 -6.96
C ILE A 159 18.51 7.65 -8.32
N LEU A 160 18.39 8.78 -9.02
CA LEU A 160 17.67 8.87 -10.28
C LEU A 160 18.51 8.45 -11.50
N GLY A 161 19.83 8.52 -11.43
CA GLY A 161 20.73 8.31 -12.57
C GLY A 161 20.57 9.37 -13.67
N THR A 162 21.13 9.08 -14.85
CA THR A 162 21.13 10.01 -15.99
C THR A 162 19.74 10.17 -16.60
N GLY A 163 19.31 11.42 -16.87
CA GLY A 163 18.02 11.72 -17.52
C GLY A 163 17.44 13.07 -17.08
N PRO A 164 16.16 13.35 -17.37
CA PRO A 164 15.49 14.52 -16.80
C PRO A 164 15.44 14.39 -15.27
N LEU A 165 15.87 15.43 -14.57
CA LEU A 165 15.98 15.49 -13.11
C LEU A 165 15.14 16.65 -12.58
N PRO A 166 14.16 16.39 -11.70
CA PRO A 166 13.59 17.44 -10.87
C PRO A 166 14.67 17.94 -9.92
N ARG A 167 14.71 19.26 -9.67
CA ARG A 167 15.63 19.88 -8.71
C ARG A 167 14.96 20.10 -7.35
N SER A 168 13.64 19.99 -7.30
CA SER A 168 12.84 20.14 -6.10
C SER A 168 11.58 19.27 -6.13
N PHE A 169 10.93 19.13 -4.97
CA PHE A 169 9.60 18.51 -4.87
C PHE A 169 8.52 19.29 -5.64
N GLN A 170 8.74 20.57 -5.97
CA GLN A 170 7.78 21.41 -6.68
C GLN A 170 7.90 21.27 -8.21
N ASP A 171 9.04 20.78 -8.70
CA ASP A 171 9.35 20.72 -10.13
C ASP A 171 8.56 19.65 -10.88
N HIS A 172 7.81 18.78 -10.18
CA HIS A 172 7.00 17.73 -10.80
C HIS A 172 5.93 18.28 -11.77
N ILE A 173 5.50 19.52 -11.58
CA ILE A 173 4.54 20.21 -12.47
C ILE A 173 5.17 20.55 -13.83
N LEU A 174 6.50 20.68 -13.88
CA LEU A 174 7.24 21.07 -15.08
C LEU A 174 7.64 19.87 -15.96
N LEU A 175 7.52 18.65 -15.44
CA LEU A 175 7.88 17.43 -16.14
C LEU A 175 6.69 16.87 -16.93
N SER A 176 6.98 16.29 -18.10
CA SER A 176 5.95 15.53 -18.82
C SER A 176 5.55 14.29 -18.03
N SER A 177 4.36 13.74 -18.29
CA SER A 177 3.95 12.49 -17.65
C SER A 177 4.97 11.38 -17.91
N ALA A 178 5.50 11.26 -19.14
CA ALA A 178 6.53 10.25 -19.45
C ALA A 178 7.80 10.43 -18.62
N ASP A 179 8.26 11.67 -18.42
CA ASP A 179 9.46 11.95 -17.63
C ASP A 179 9.26 11.62 -16.15
N LEU A 180 8.11 11.98 -15.58
CA LEU A 180 7.75 11.63 -14.19
C LEU A 180 7.76 10.13 -13.98
N LEU A 181 7.17 9.38 -14.92
CA LEU A 181 7.13 7.91 -14.85
C LEU A 181 8.53 7.30 -14.93
N SER A 182 9.39 7.81 -15.82
CA SER A 182 10.78 7.35 -15.91
C SER A 182 11.56 7.56 -14.61
N CYS A 183 11.26 8.63 -13.87
CA CYS A 183 11.84 8.88 -12.54
C CYS A 183 11.35 7.83 -11.53
N GLY A 184 10.05 7.52 -11.50
CA GLY A 184 9.48 6.50 -10.61
C GLY A 184 10.11 5.12 -10.78
N VAL A 185 10.30 4.66 -12.02
CA VAL A 185 10.98 3.39 -12.34
C VAL A 185 12.39 3.36 -11.77
N ARG A 186 13.18 4.43 -11.96
CA ARG A 186 14.57 4.51 -11.51
C ARG A 186 14.67 4.53 -9.98
N ARG A 187 13.80 5.30 -9.30
CA ARG A 187 13.71 5.32 -7.83
C ARG A 187 13.40 3.97 -7.23
N VAL A 188 12.42 3.25 -7.79
CA VAL A 188 12.04 1.95 -7.24
C VAL A 188 13.17 0.96 -7.35
N ARG A 189 13.94 0.95 -8.45
CA ARG A 189 15.14 0.11 -8.56
C ARG A 189 16.18 0.45 -7.50
N ALA A 190 16.46 1.73 -7.29
CA ALA A 190 17.37 2.18 -6.25
C ALA A 190 16.88 1.80 -4.84
N CYS A 191 15.59 2.02 -4.57
CA CYS A 191 14.94 1.64 -3.31
C CYS A 191 15.02 0.12 -3.07
N GLN A 192 14.76 -0.71 -4.08
CA GLN A 192 14.89 -2.17 -3.98
C GLN A 192 16.32 -2.59 -3.61
N ALA A 193 17.32 -2.04 -4.29
CA ALA A 193 18.73 -2.36 -3.99
C ALA A 193 19.10 -1.95 -2.55
N LEU A 194 18.62 -0.79 -2.09
CA LEU A 194 18.82 -0.33 -0.71
C LEU A 194 18.05 -1.18 0.30
N HIS A 195 16.86 -1.65 -0.07
CA HIS A 195 16.05 -2.55 0.74
C HIS A 195 16.75 -3.91 0.93
N GLU A 196 17.33 -4.49 -0.13
CA GLU A 196 18.13 -5.72 -0.02
C GLU A 196 19.33 -5.58 0.93
N ARG A 197 19.99 -4.41 0.92
CA ARG A 197 21.03 -4.09 1.91
C ARG A 197 20.48 -3.99 3.33
N ALA A 198 19.32 -3.35 3.51
CA ALA A 198 18.67 -3.26 4.81
C ALA A 198 18.27 -4.64 5.34
N LEU A 199 17.73 -5.51 4.49
CA LEU A 199 17.40 -6.90 4.83
C LEU A 199 18.63 -7.69 5.27
N THR A 200 19.74 -7.59 4.53
CA THR A 200 21.00 -8.25 4.88
C THR A 200 21.48 -7.81 6.26
N ALA A 201 21.52 -6.49 6.50
CA ALA A 201 21.91 -5.95 7.80
C ALA A 201 20.94 -6.36 8.93
N ALA A 202 19.63 -6.46 8.65
CA ALA A 202 18.62 -6.87 9.61
C ALA A 202 18.81 -8.33 10.07
N TRP A 203 19.16 -9.22 9.14
CA TRP A 203 19.47 -10.61 9.44
C TRP A 203 20.73 -10.74 10.29
N GLU A 204 21.80 -10.01 9.93
CA GLU A 204 23.04 -9.99 10.70
C GLU A 204 22.86 -9.47 12.13
N ALA A 205 22.06 -8.41 12.29
CA ALA A 205 21.80 -7.79 13.58
C ALA A 205 20.76 -8.54 14.43
N GLY A 206 20.03 -9.51 13.86
CA GLY A 206 19.04 -10.31 14.58
C GLY A 206 17.85 -9.50 15.11
N ILE A 207 17.41 -8.46 14.38
CA ILE A 207 16.43 -7.48 14.86
C ILE A 207 15.06 -8.07 15.21
N LEU A 208 14.75 -9.27 14.72
CA LEU A 208 13.48 -9.97 15.00
C LEU A 208 13.37 -10.45 16.44
N LEU A 209 14.49 -10.66 17.14
CA LEU A 209 14.52 -11.42 18.39
C LEU A 209 14.61 -10.55 19.64
N GLN A 210 15.17 -9.34 19.53
CA GLN A 210 15.43 -8.48 20.68
C GLN A 210 14.57 -7.22 20.61
N PRO A 211 13.59 -7.03 21.52
CA PRO A 211 12.80 -5.82 21.56
C PRO A 211 13.65 -4.60 21.89
N SER A 212 13.72 -3.65 20.96
CA SER A 212 14.25 -2.30 21.16
C SER A 212 13.45 -1.33 20.30
N HIS A 213 13.59 -0.01 20.54
CA HIS A 213 12.91 0.99 19.72
C HIS A 213 13.38 0.93 18.26
N GLU A 214 14.69 0.80 18.06
CA GLU A 214 15.32 0.68 16.76
C GLU A 214 14.84 -0.57 16.04
N ASN A 215 14.86 -1.73 16.71
CA ASN A 215 14.43 -2.98 16.10
C ASN A 215 12.94 -2.99 15.76
N ALA A 216 12.08 -2.41 16.61
CA ALA A 216 10.67 -2.24 16.32
C ALA A 216 10.49 -1.37 15.06
N LEU A 217 11.10 -0.19 15.01
CA LEU A 217 11.01 0.72 13.86
C LEU A 217 11.59 0.09 12.58
N SER A 218 12.72 -0.61 12.68
CA SER A 218 13.29 -1.36 11.55
C SER A 218 12.32 -2.42 11.04
N CYS A 219 11.70 -3.20 11.91
CA CYS A 219 10.69 -4.19 11.51
C CYS A 219 9.47 -3.49 10.84
N TYR A 220 9.00 -2.37 11.38
CA TYR A 220 7.92 -1.60 10.75
C TYR A 220 8.30 -1.11 9.35
N PHE A 221 9.48 -0.52 9.18
CA PHE A 221 9.92 0.00 7.89
C PHE A 221 10.25 -1.10 6.88
N LEU A 222 10.79 -2.23 7.31
CA LEU A 222 10.96 -3.40 6.42
C LEU A 222 9.61 -3.96 6.00
N ASP A 223 8.63 -4.06 6.90
CA ASP A 223 7.27 -4.45 6.54
C ASP A 223 6.63 -3.48 5.54
N LEU A 224 6.88 -2.18 5.72
CA LEU A 224 6.45 -1.16 4.78
C LEU A 224 7.13 -1.34 3.42
N LEU A 225 8.45 -1.53 3.38
CA LEU A 225 9.25 -1.73 2.16
C LEU A 225 8.87 -3.02 1.41
N ASP A 226 8.62 -4.12 2.13
CA ASP A 226 8.08 -5.37 1.56
C ASP A 226 6.70 -5.12 0.93
N GLN A 227 5.87 -4.31 1.58
CA GLN A 227 4.59 -3.90 1.02
C GLN A 227 4.75 -2.88 -0.14
N CYS A 228 5.86 -2.14 -0.21
CA CYS A 228 6.21 -1.32 -1.39
C CYS A 228 6.69 -2.18 -2.57
N GLY A 229 7.15 -3.40 -2.31
CA GLY A 229 8.01 -4.23 -3.14
C GLY A 229 7.47 -4.51 -4.55
N GLY A 230 7.82 -3.64 -5.48
CA GLY A 230 8.89 -3.91 -6.42
C GLY A 230 8.67 -5.02 -7.45
N GLY A 231 8.28 -4.63 -8.67
CA GLY A 231 8.20 -5.49 -9.85
C GLY A 231 7.15 -6.61 -9.80
N GLN A 232 6.60 -6.90 -8.63
CA GLN A 232 5.44 -7.78 -8.48
C GLN A 232 4.19 -7.05 -8.98
N PRO A 233 3.33 -7.70 -9.79
CA PRO A 233 2.07 -7.12 -10.23
C PRO A 233 1.26 -6.60 -9.03
N VAL A 234 0.57 -5.46 -9.20
CA VAL A 234 -0.40 -4.94 -8.23
C VAL A 234 -1.38 -6.07 -7.88
N GLY A 235 -1.27 -6.61 -6.66
CA GLY A 235 -2.06 -7.76 -6.18
C GLY A 235 -1.25 -9.02 -5.81
N ALA A 236 0.05 -9.05 -6.05
CA ALA A 236 0.95 -10.17 -5.68
C ALA A 236 1.78 -9.89 -4.43
N CYS A 237 1.29 -9.03 -3.51
CA CYS A 237 1.92 -8.88 -2.20
C CYS A 237 1.90 -10.23 -1.47
N SER A 238 3.04 -10.61 -0.89
CA SER A 238 3.10 -11.77 -0.01
C SER A 238 2.06 -11.59 1.10
N PRO A 239 1.14 -12.55 1.31
CA PRO A 239 0.18 -12.47 2.41
C PRO A 239 0.89 -12.58 3.78
N SER A 240 2.14 -13.06 3.79
CA SER A 240 2.96 -13.13 4.98
C SER A 240 3.59 -11.77 5.30
N ARG A 241 3.32 -11.26 6.51
CA ARG A 241 3.90 -10.03 7.06
C ARG A 241 4.81 -10.36 8.28
N PRO A 242 5.96 -11.03 8.07
CA PRO A 242 6.80 -11.48 9.18
C PRO A 242 7.38 -10.30 9.97
N TRP A 243 7.78 -9.22 9.28
CA TRP A 243 8.29 -8.01 9.90
C TRP A 243 7.20 -7.26 10.66
N GLY A 244 5.99 -7.13 10.09
CA GLY A 244 4.85 -6.58 10.82
C GLY A 244 4.51 -7.37 12.07
N GLY A 245 4.60 -8.71 12.01
CA GLY A 245 4.38 -9.58 13.17
C GLY A 245 5.42 -9.36 14.27
N ALA A 246 6.70 -9.28 13.89
CA ALA A 246 7.79 -8.97 14.81
C ALA A 246 7.68 -7.56 15.39
N TYR A 247 7.29 -6.57 14.58
CA TYR A 247 7.03 -5.21 15.03
C TYR A 247 6.00 -5.18 16.16
N PHE A 248 4.82 -5.79 15.98
CA PHE A 248 3.80 -5.82 17.03
C PHE A 248 4.24 -6.63 18.25
N SER A 249 5.05 -7.68 18.07
CA SER A 249 5.68 -8.39 19.19
C SER A 249 6.58 -7.47 20.02
N HIS A 250 7.44 -6.66 19.35
CA HIS A 250 8.30 -5.69 20.01
C HIS A 250 7.51 -4.58 20.70
N VAL A 251 6.49 -4.04 20.02
CA VAL A 251 5.60 -3.03 20.59
C VAL A 251 4.92 -3.55 21.86
N ARG A 252 4.41 -4.78 21.87
CA ARG A 252 3.80 -5.39 23.07
C ARG A 252 4.80 -5.55 24.21
N ALA A 253 6.06 -5.90 23.91
CA ALA A 253 7.11 -6.04 24.92
C ALA A 253 7.53 -4.68 25.50
N LEU A 254 7.54 -3.62 24.69
CA LEU A 254 8.00 -2.28 25.10
C LEU A 254 6.87 -1.44 25.75
N ALA A 255 5.62 -1.63 25.33
CA ALA A 255 4.48 -0.82 25.76
C ALA A 255 4.31 -0.68 27.29
N PRO A 256 4.52 -1.72 28.13
CA PRO A 256 4.42 -1.57 29.58
C PRO A 256 5.35 -0.49 30.15
N THR A 257 6.56 -0.35 29.58
CA THR A 257 7.53 0.64 30.06
C THR A 257 7.11 2.07 29.72
N TRP A 258 6.58 2.30 28.51
CA TRP A 258 6.03 3.60 28.11
C TRP A 258 4.79 3.96 28.90
N ARG A 259 3.94 2.97 29.17
CA ARG A 259 2.72 3.17 29.98
C ARG A 259 3.05 3.54 31.42
N ALA A 260 4.07 2.94 32.01
CA ALA A 260 4.54 3.31 33.35
C ALA A 260 5.08 4.74 33.41
N ALA A 261 5.69 5.24 32.32
CA ALA A 261 6.15 6.62 32.21
C ALA A 261 5.03 7.66 31.98
N GLY A 262 3.79 7.20 31.76
CA GLY A 262 2.64 8.01 31.41
C GLY A 262 2.39 8.07 29.90
N CYS A 263 1.11 8.14 29.52
CA CYS A 263 0.68 8.25 28.12
C CYS A 263 -0.25 9.45 27.99
N SER A 264 0.14 10.44 27.19
CA SER A 264 -0.66 11.63 26.96
C SER A 264 -1.78 11.35 25.95
N ARG A 265 -2.78 12.23 25.92
CA ARG A 265 -3.82 12.20 24.87
C ARG A 265 -3.24 12.35 23.46
N ALA A 266 -2.13 13.09 23.33
CA ALA A 266 -1.43 13.24 22.06
C ALA A 266 -0.77 11.92 21.62
N ASP A 267 -0.17 11.18 22.55
CA ASP A 267 0.40 9.85 22.28
C ASP A 267 -0.68 8.87 21.84
N ALA A 268 -1.82 8.87 22.55
CA ALA A 268 -2.99 8.08 22.18
C ALA A 268 -3.49 8.40 20.76
N ALA A 269 -3.54 9.69 20.39
CA ALA A 269 -3.93 10.12 19.04
C ALA A 269 -2.92 9.68 17.97
N ARG A 270 -1.60 9.78 18.25
CA ARG A 270 -0.55 9.30 17.33
C ARG A 270 -0.66 7.79 17.10
N TRP A 271 -0.86 7.01 18.17
CA TRP A 271 -1.09 5.56 18.06
C TRP A 271 -2.38 5.23 17.30
N ALA A 272 -3.47 5.94 17.57
CA ALA A 272 -4.73 5.73 16.85
C ALA A 272 -4.59 6.04 15.34
N GLY A 273 -3.89 7.12 14.99
CA GLY A 273 -3.59 7.44 13.59
C GLY A 273 -2.70 6.40 12.92
N PHE A 274 -1.68 5.90 13.62
CA PHE A 274 -0.83 4.81 13.15
C PHE A 274 -1.62 3.52 12.89
N LEU A 275 -2.42 3.06 13.87
CA LEU A 275 -3.21 1.84 13.73
C LEU A 275 -4.28 1.96 12.63
N MET A 276 -4.84 3.16 12.44
CA MET A 276 -5.74 3.44 11.33
C MET A 276 -5.02 3.29 9.99
N ALA A 277 -3.83 3.87 9.86
CA ALA A 277 -3.04 3.78 8.64
C ALA A 277 -2.62 2.33 8.33
N ASP A 278 -2.20 1.56 9.34
CA ASP A 278 -1.86 0.13 9.18
C ASP A 278 -3.09 -0.70 8.76
N ALA A 279 -4.24 -0.50 9.40
CA ALA A 279 -5.47 -1.18 9.02
C ALA A 279 -5.88 -0.85 7.58
N ASN A 280 -5.85 0.44 7.19
CA ASN A 280 -6.17 0.87 5.84
C ASN A 280 -5.25 0.24 4.79
N MET A 281 -3.94 0.21 5.07
CA MET A 281 -2.96 -0.43 4.21
C MET A 281 -3.23 -1.92 4.06
N ALA A 282 -3.48 -2.61 5.17
CA ALA A 282 -3.76 -4.04 5.21
C ALA A 282 -5.01 -4.39 4.38
N MET A 283 -6.10 -3.63 4.56
CA MET A 283 -7.34 -3.80 3.80
C MET A 283 -7.12 -3.54 2.30
N GLY A 284 -6.43 -2.45 1.95
CA GLY A 284 -6.16 -2.10 0.55
C GLY A 284 -5.26 -3.10 -0.17
N ARG A 285 -4.34 -3.76 0.54
CA ARG A 285 -3.39 -4.75 0.00
C ARG A 285 -3.84 -6.19 0.18
N ARG A 286 -4.98 -6.42 0.83
CA ARG A 286 -5.47 -7.75 1.24
C ARG A 286 -4.44 -8.53 2.05
N THR A 287 -3.79 -7.86 3.00
CA THR A 287 -2.89 -8.49 3.97
C THR A 287 -3.52 -8.47 5.36
N PRO A 288 -3.13 -9.38 6.26
CA PRO A 288 -3.73 -9.45 7.58
C PRO A 288 -3.47 -8.18 8.41
N ILE A 289 -4.49 -7.77 9.17
CA ILE A 289 -4.35 -6.78 10.25
C ILE A 289 -3.74 -7.51 11.45
N LEU A 290 -2.58 -7.04 11.91
CA LEU A 290 -1.73 -7.78 12.86
C LEU A 290 -1.91 -7.36 14.32
N PHE A 291 -2.68 -6.30 14.56
CA PHE A 291 -3.03 -5.85 15.89
C PHE A 291 -4.43 -6.28 16.28
N THR A 292 -4.58 -6.58 17.56
CA THR A 292 -5.82 -7.01 18.19
C THR A 292 -6.55 -5.82 18.81
N ARG A 293 -7.75 -6.07 19.33
CA ARG A 293 -8.45 -5.08 20.18
C ARG A 293 -7.64 -4.72 21.42
N ASP A 294 -6.97 -5.68 22.03
CA ASP A 294 -6.18 -5.46 23.24
C ASP A 294 -4.94 -4.62 22.95
N ASP A 295 -4.30 -4.82 21.79
CA ASP A 295 -3.22 -3.95 21.33
C ASP A 295 -3.71 -2.51 21.16
N GLN A 296 -4.90 -2.34 20.59
CA GLN A 296 -5.50 -1.02 20.45
C GLN A 296 -5.66 -0.37 21.84
N LEU A 297 -6.25 -1.08 22.80
CA LEU A 297 -6.46 -0.57 24.17
C LEU A 297 -5.14 -0.26 24.87
N LEU A 298 -4.15 -1.13 24.67
CA LEU A 298 -2.79 -0.97 25.19
C LEU A 298 -2.06 0.22 24.58
N LEU A 299 -2.36 0.64 23.36
CA LEU A 299 -1.63 1.70 22.66
C LEU A 299 -2.33 3.06 22.70
N CYS A 300 -3.64 3.12 22.44
CA CYS A 300 -4.38 4.39 22.45
C CYS A 300 -5.16 4.64 23.75
N GLY A 301 -5.21 3.67 24.67
CA GLY A 301 -5.88 3.81 25.96
C GLY A 301 -7.33 3.34 25.91
N PRO A 302 -8.18 3.79 26.86
CA PRO A 302 -9.56 3.33 26.92
C PRO A 302 -10.33 3.68 25.64
N ALA A 303 -11.30 2.86 25.30
CA ALA A 303 -12.14 3.10 24.13
C ALA A 303 -12.80 4.50 24.24
N PRO A 304 -12.72 5.33 23.19
CA PRO A 304 -13.41 6.62 23.15
C PRO A 304 -14.93 6.42 23.07
N PRO A 305 -15.72 7.51 23.23
CA PRO A 305 -17.16 7.47 23.01
C PRO A 305 -17.54 6.87 21.66
N SER A 306 -18.78 6.36 21.54
CA SER A 306 -19.26 5.80 20.27
C SER A 306 -19.26 6.84 19.13
N LEU A 307 -19.36 6.38 17.88
CA LEU A 307 -19.41 7.28 16.72
C LEU A 307 -20.62 8.21 16.78
N GLU A 308 -21.78 7.71 17.23
CA GLU A 308 -23.00 8.47 17.40
C GLU A 308 -22.82 9.57 18.45
N ALA A 309 -22.29 9.23 19.63
CA ALA A 309 -22.00 10.20 20.68
C ALA A 309 -20.96 11.24 20.23
N THR A 310 -19.96 10.80 19.44
CA THR A 310 -18.95 11.68 18.86
C THR A 310 -19.58 12.66 17.88
N LEU A 311 -20.46 12.18 17.00
CA LEU A 311 -21.15 13.02 16.03
C LEU A 311 -22.09 14.04 16.70
N GLU A 312 -22.83 13.61 17.72
CA GLU A 312 -23.72 14.50 18.48
C GLU A 312 -22.93 15.60 19.21
N SER A 313 -21.77 15.25 19.77
CA SER A 313 -20.87 16.24 20.38
C SER A 313 -20.24 17.15 19.33
N ALA A 314 -19.81 16.60 18.19
CA ALA A 314 -19.13 17.36 17.13
C ALA A 314 -20.03 18.45 16.54
N ALA A 315 -21.33 18.19 16.41
CA ALA A 315 -22.30 19.19 15.95
C ALA A 315 -22.37 20.44 16.85
N LYS A 316 -22.06 20.29 18.14
CA LYS A 316 -22.15 21.36 19.15
C LYS A 316 -20.86 22.18 19.29
N ILE A 317 -19.72 21.67 18.79
CA ILE A 317 -18.40 22.31 18.95
C ILE A 317 -18.10 23.18 17.72
N PRO A 318 -17.78 24.47 17.87
CA PRO A 318 -17.48 25.34 16.74
C PRO A 318 -16.05 25.18 16.22
N GLY A 319 -15.87 25.48 14.93
CA GLY A 319 -14.56 25.64 14.30
C GLY A 319 -13.66 24.40 14.33
N LEU A 320 -12.35 24.62 14.39
CA LEU A 320 -11.35 23.55 14.39
C LEU A 320 -11.27 22.78 15.72
N ALA A 321 -11.80 23.33 16.81
CA ALA A 321 -11.88 22.60 18.09
C ALA A 321 -12.66 21.28 17.93
N MET A 322 -13.67 21.27 17.06
CA MET A 322 -14.41 20.07 16.70
C MET A 322 -13.50 19.00 16.11
N VAL A 323 -12.67 19.38 15.12
CA VAL A 323 -11.72 18.48 14.44
C VAL A 323 -10.81 17.80 15.45
N TRP A 324 -10.21 18.56 16.38
CA TRP A 324 -9.30 18.03 17.39
C TRP A 324 -9.99 17.13 18.42
N SER A 325 -11.20 17.49 18.82
CA SER A 325 -11.96 16.73 19.81
C SER A 325 -12.39 15.35 19.28
N GLY A 326 -12.77 15.27 17.99
CA GLY A 326 -13.29 14.07 17.35
C GLY A 326 -12.24 13.15 16.74
N MET A 327 -11.04 13.66 16.41
CA MET A 327 -10.05 12.90 15.63
C MET A 327 -9.63 11.58 16.28
N LEU A 328 -9.36 11.59 17.59
CA LEU A 328 -8.99 10.35 18.32
C LEU A 328 -10.10 9.29 18.20
N SER A 329 -11.36 9.71 18.42
CA SER A 329 -12.52 8.81 18.31
C SER A 329 -12.67 8.26 16.89
N TYR A 330 -12.56 9.14 15.89
CA TYR A 330 -12.61 8.76 14.49
C TYR A 330 -11.56 7.71 14.13
N MET A 331 -10.27 7.99 14.36
CA MET A 331 -9.16 7.08 14.01
C MET A 331 -9.26 5.74 14.73
N TRP A 332 -9.70 5.77 15.99
CA TRP A 332 -9.96 4.58 16.79
C TRP A 332 -11.04 3.68 16.18
N HIS A 333 -12.17 4.27 15.80
CA HIS A 333 -13.30 3.54 15.24
C HIS A 333 -13.00 3.04 13.83
N VAL A 334 -12.29 3.81 12.99
CA VAL A 334 -11.86 3.33 11.66
C VAL A 334 -10.99 2.08 11.80
N SER A 335 -10.02 2.09 12.72
CA SER A 335 -9.18 0.93 12.99
C SER A 335 -10.00 -0.28 13.48
N SER A 336 -11.00 -0.03 14.32
CA SER A 336 -11.87 -1.09 14.87
C SER A 336 -12.77 -1.70 13.79
N VAL A 337 -13.43 -0.85 13.00
CA VAL A 337 -14.29 -1.27 11.89
C VAL A 337 -13.48 -1.96 10.79
N GLY A 338 -12.24 -1.52 10.55
CA GLY A 338 -11.32 -2.19 9.62
C GLY A 338 -11.01 -3.64 10.05
N ARG A 339 -10.79 -3.89 11.35
CA ARG A 339 -10.66 -5.27 11.87
C ARG A 339 -11.95 -6.07 11.71
N GLU A 340 -13.10 -5.49 12.06
CA GLU A 340 -14.38 -6.18 11.89
C GLU A 340 -14.66 -6.53 10.43
N LEU A 341 -14.32 -5.63 9.50
CA LEU A 341 -14.44 -5.88 8.06
C LEU A 341 -13.50 -7.02 7.62
N TRP A 342 -12.26 -7.03 8.10
CA TRP A 342 -11.30 -8.11 7.84
C TRP A 342 -11.79 -9.45 8.36
N GLU A 343 -12.17 -9.54 9.64
CA GLU A 343 -12.56 -10.79 10.29
C GLU A 343 -13.85 -11.39 9.70
N ASN A 344 -14.80 -10.56 9.27
CA ASN A 344 -16.15 -11.01 8.92
C ASN A 344 -16.49 -10.97 7.43
N ILE A 345 -15.74 -10.24 6.60
CA ILE A 345 -16.12 -10.01 5.18
C ILE A 345 -14.97 -10.25 4.21
N ILE A 346 -13.85 -9.51 4.36
CA ILE A 346 -12.77 -9.50 3.35
C ILE A 346 -11.57 -10.40 3.66
N GLY A 347 -11.43 -10.89 4.89
CA GLY A 347 -10.30 -11.73 5.28
C GLY A 347 -10.42 -13.14 4.72
N ASP A 348 -9.29 -13.84 4.64
CA ASP A 348 -9.22 -15.16 4.00
C ASP A 348 -10.23 -16.16 4.57
N TYR A 349 -10.36 -16.21 5.91
CA TYR A 349 -11.36 -17.08 6.54
C TYR A 349 -12.80 -16.71 6.17
N ALA A 350 -13.15 -15.43 6.19
CA ALA A 350 -14.49 -14.96 5.84
C ALA A 350 -14.84 -15.23 4.36
N ARG A 351 -13.84 -15.25 3.48
CA ARG A 351 -14.02 -15.54 2.04
C ARG A 351 -14.30 -17.01 1.76
N LEU A 352 -13.92 -17.91 2.66
CA LEU A 352 -14.27 -19.33 2.58
C LEU A 352 -15.73 -19.63 2.96
N HIS A 353 -16.45 -18.64 3.49
CA HIS A 353 -17.82 -18.80 3.98
C HIS A 353 -18.79 -17.90 3.20
N PRO A 354 -20.10 -18.23 3.21
CA PRO A 354 -21.15 -17.33 2.71
C PRO A 354 -21.04 -15.95 3.36
N LEU A 355 -21.43 -14.90 2.63
CA LEU A 355 -21.39 -13.54 3.13
C LEU A 355 -22.27 -13.40 4.37
N SER A 356 -21.71 -12.88 5.47
CA SER A 356 -22.49 -12.52 6.65
C SER A 356 -23.24 -11.21 6.41
N GLU A 357 -24.52 -11.30 6.00
CA GLU A 357 -25.34 -10.11 5.75
C GLU A 357 -25.49 -9.23 6.99
N THR A 358 -25.58 -9.82 8.17
CA THR A 358 -25.65 -9.08 9.44
C THR A 358 -24.39 -8.22 9.64
N ALA A 359 -23.21 -8.77 9.35
CA ALA A 359 -21.96 -8.01 9.43
C ALA A 359 -21.93 -6.89 8.39
N THR A 360 -22.40 -7.15 7.16
CA THR A 360 -22.49 -6.14 6.09
C THR A 360 -23.43 -4.99 6.47
N ILE A 361 -24.61 -5.28 7.01
CA ILE A 361 -25.59 -4.26 7.44
C ILE A 361 -25.00 -3.41 8.59
N LYS A 362 -24.37 -4.05 9.58
CA LYS A 362 -23.68 -3.33 10.67
C LYS A 362 -22.59 -2.39 10.14
N LEU A 363 -21.85 -2.85 9.13
CA LEU A 363 -20.82 -2.05 8.49
C LEU A 363 -21.41 -0.85 7.73
N PHE A 364 -22.54 -1.01 7.02
CA PHE A 364 -23.22 0.10 6.37
C PHE A 364 -23.72 1.17 7.35
N ALA A 365 -24.21 0.76 8.51
CA ALA A 365 -24.57 1.70 9.57
C ALA A 365 -23.35 2.51 10.04
N SER A 366 -22.22 1.83 10.24
CA SER A 366 -20.96 2.49 10.64
C SER A 366 -20.43 3.45 9.55
N LEU A 367 -20.46 3.03 8.29
CA LEU A 367 -20.07 3.86 7.14
C LEU A 367 -20.96 5.09 7.00
N SER A 368 -22.26 4.97 7.29
CA SER A 368 -23.18 6.11 7.26
C SER A 368 -22.81 7.17 8.31
N LEU A 369 -22.40 6.75 9.50
CA LEU A 369 -21.92 7.67 10.55
C LEU A 369 -20.58 8.30 10.18
N PHE A 370 -19.64 7.51 9.66
CA PHE A 370 -18.36 8.04 9.19
C PHE A 370 -18.54 9.07 8.09
N ARG A 371 -19.42 8.81 7.13
CA ARG A 371 -19.74 9.72 6.02
C ARG A 371 -20.19 11.09 6.54
N THR A 372 -21.13 11.14 7.48
CA THR A 372 -21.58 12.40 8.08
C THR A 372 -20.46 13.11 8.85
N LEU A 373 -19.64 12.35 9.59
CA LEU A 373 -18.52 12.92 10.35
C LEU A 373 -17.41 13.46 9.44
N VAL A 374 -17.09 12.75 8.35
CA VAL A 374 -16.12 13.19 7.32
C VAL A 374 -16.61 14.47 6.66
N ALA A 375 -17.86 14.52 6.20
CA ALA A 375 -18.44 15.71 5.60
C ALA A 375 -18.31 16.92 6.55
N LEU A 376 -18.73 16.75 7.80
CA LEU A 376 -18.63 17.79 8.82
C LEU A 376 -17.20 18.27 9.04
N ILE A 377 -16.22 17.35 9.12
CA ILE A 377 -14.81 17.70 9.30
C ILE A 377 -14.27 18.46 8.09
N LEU A 378 -14.54 17.99 6.87
CA LEU A 378 -14.08 18.65 5.64
C LEU A 378 -14.67 20.06 5.52
N ASP A 379 -15.95 20.24 5.84
CA ASP A 379 -16.59 21.56 5.83
C ASP A 379 -15.93 22.53 6.82
N ARG A 380 -15.55 22.06 8.02
CA ARG A 380 -14.83 22.89 8.99
C ARG A 380 -13.40 23.21 8.53
N VAL A 381 -12.73 22.26 7.91
CA VAL A 381 -11.38 22.47 7.36
C VAL A 381 -11.42 23.49 6.23
N ASP A 382 -12.37 23.39 5.30
CA ASP A 382 -12.54 24.34 4.19
C ASP A 382 -12.88 25.75 4.67
N ALA A 383 -13.77 25.87 5.66
CA ALA A 383 -14.08 27.15 6.28
C ALA A 383 -12.82 27.79 6.88
N ALA A 384 -12.02 27.02 7.63
CA ALA A 384 -10.80 27.51 8.25
C ALA A 384 -9.68 27.84 7.25
N VAL A 385 -9.58 27.09 6.16
CA VAL A 385 -8.63 27.36 5.07
C VAL A 385 -9.02 28.63 4.32
N SER A 386 -10.31 28.82 4.03
CA SER A 386 -10.82 29.97 3.28
C SER A 386 -10.65 31.29 4.03
N THR A 387 -10.77 31.29 5.35
CA THR A 387 -10.60 32.50 6.18
C THR A 387 -9.15 32.98 6.28
N ASN A 388 -8.17 32.10 6.06
CA ASN A 388 -6.74 32.38 6.27
C ASN A 388 -5.94 32.55 4.96
N ASN A 389 -6.60 32.84 3.84
CA ASN A 389 -5.98 32.94 2.51
C ASN A 389 -4.98 34.10 2.34
N ASN A 390 -4.82 35.01 3.31
CA ASN A 390 -3.88 36.12 3.20
C ASN A 390 -2.43 35.80 3.60
N ASP A 391 -2.12 34.64 4.19
CA ASP A 391 -0.75 34.31 4.68
C ASP A 391 -0.17 32.96 4.20
N CYS A 392 -0.83 32.22 3.30
CA CYS A 392 -0.33 30.92 2.85
C CYS A 392 0.57 31.02 1.61
N GLY A 393 1.55 31.94 1.65
CA GLY A 393 2.62 32.04 0.66
C GLY A 393 3.75 31.06 0.98
N SER A 394 4.07 30.19 0.02
CA SER A 394 5.24 29.29 0.00
C SER A 394 5.34 28.25 1.12
N TYR A 395 5.12 26.99 0.74
CA TYR A 395 5.33 25.79 1.55
C TYR A 395 6.83 25.61 1.87
N VAL A 396 7.33 26.27 2.91
CA VAL A 396 8.64 25.99 3.50
C VAL A 396 8.41 25.49 4.93
N ILE A 397 8.43 24.18 5.11
CA ILE A 397 8.55 23.62 6.46
C ILE A 397 10.02 23.77 6.84
N THR A 398 10.32 24.84 7.56
CA THR A 398 11.52 24.91 8.39
C THR A 398 11.39 23.84 9.47
N HIS A 399 12.40 22.97 9.56
CA HIS A 399 12.49 21.96 10.60
C HIS A 399 12.58 22.63 11.98
N GLY A 400 11.43 22.76 12.64
CA GLY A 400 11.31 23.21 14.02
C GLY A 400 10.04 22.61 14.64
N PRO A 401 10.08 22.10 15.88
CA PRO A 401 8.88 21.70 16.58
C PRO A 401 8.22 22.99 17.09
N LEU A 402 7.29 23.58 16.34
CA LEU A 402 6.19 24.45 16.84
C LEU A 402 5.43 25.24 15.76
N ASP A 403 5.93 25.34 14.51
CA ASP A 403 5.32 26.27 13.52
C ASP A 403 4.64 25.57 12.33
N VAL A 404 4.13 24.35 12.54
CA VAL A 404 3.12 23.81 11.62
C VAL A 404 1.83 24.58 11.88
N GLY A 405 1.61 25.66 11.12
CA GLY A 405 0.42 26.50 11.26
C GLY A 405 -0.85 25.65 11.37
N VAL A 406 -1.75 26.04 12.28
CA VAL A 406 -2.97 25.29 12.63
C VAL A 406 -3.77 24.81 11.41
N CYS A 407 -3.76 25.57 10.32
CA CYS A 407 -4.35 25.21 9.04
C CYS A 407 -3.72 23.98 8.36
N ASN A 408 -2.41 23.77 8.47
CA ASN A 408 -1.72 22.62 7.88
C ASN A 408 -2.02 21.33 8.63
N LEU A 409 -2.13 21.40 9.96
CA LEU A 409 -2.62 20.27 10.75
C LEU A 409 -4.08 19.96 10.39
N ALA A 410 -4.91 20.99 10.20
CA ALA A 410 -6.32 20.82 9.87
C ALA A 410 -6.48 20.16 8.49
N ARG A 411 -5.71 20.61 7.50
CA ARG A 411 -5.57 19.99 6.18
C ARG A 411 -5.17 18.52 6.26
N SER A 412 -4.13 18.21 7.03
CA SER A 412 -3.66 16.84 7.23
C SER A 412 -4.74 15.94 7.85
N CYS A 413 -5.49 16.48 8.81
CA CYS A 413 -6.64 15.80 9.40
C CYS A 413 -7.79 15.60 8.39
N GLY A 414 -8.12 16.61 7.58
CA GLY A 414 -9.10 16.50 6.51
C GLY A 414 -8.75 15.37 5.52
N TYR A 415 -7.49 15.31 5.10
CA TYR A 415 -7.00 14.20 4.28
C TYR A 415 -7.10 12.86 5.01
N GLY A 416 -6.64 12.78 6.27
CA GLY A 416 -6.66 11.56 7.06
C GLY A 416 -8.05 10.95 7.23
N VAL A 417 -9.09 11.78 7.44
CA VAL A 417 -10.47 11.29 7.56
C VAL A 417 -11.05 10.86 6.21
N ALA A 418 -10.78 11.59 5.13
CA ALA A 418 -11.23 11.17 3.80
C ALA A 418 -10.56 9.84 3.40
N PHE A 419 -9.26 9.70 3.69
CA PHE A 419 -8.48 8.50 3.44
C PHE A 419 -9.00 7.29 4.24
N GLY A 420 -9.26 7.47 5.54
CA GLY A 420 -9.80 6.42 6.41
C GLY A 420 -11.16 5.89 5.94
N PHE A 421 -12.08 6.80 5.62
CA PHE A 421 -13.39 6.42 5.11
C PHE A 421 -13.32 5.71 3.76
N SER A 422 -12.54 6.25 2.82
CA SER A 422 -12.38 5.67 1.49
C SER A 422 -11.78 4.27 1.53
N SER A 423 -10.84 4.03 2.45
CA SER A 423 -10.22 2.72 2.62
C SER A 423 -11.22 1.62 2.96
N ILE A 424 -12.13 1.88 3.92
CA ILE A 424 -13.17 0.91 4.31
C ILE A 424 -14.22 0.75 3.20
N ALA A 425 -14.69 1.86 2.63
CA ALA A 425 -15.73 1.85 1.60
C ALA A 425 -15.29 1.09 0.34
N LEU A 426 -14.08 1.35 -0.15
CA LEU A 426 -13.54 0.69 -1.33
C LEU A 426 -13.23 -0.79 -1.07
N ALA A 427 -12.71 -1.14 0.11
CA ALA A 427 -12.46 -2.53 0.46
C ALA A 427 -13.76 -3.36 0.48
N LEU A 428 -14.84 -2.81 1.06
CA LEU A 428 -16.16 -3.44 1.04
C LEU A 428 -16.69 -3.59 -0.39
N TYR A 429 -16.71 -2.51 -1.17
CA TYR A 429 -17.18 -2.55 -2.56
C TYR A 429 -16.42 -3.60 -3.39
N THR A 430 -15.08 -3.59 -3.31
CA THR A 430 -14.22 -4.51 -4.06
C THR A 430 -14.52 -5.96 -3.72
N GLU A 431 -14.76 -6.28 -2.45
CA GLU A 431 -15.09 -7.64 -2.03
C GLU A 431 -16.49 -8.07 -2.46
N LEU A 432 -17.50 -7.20 -2.33
CA LEU A 432 -18.86 -7.50 -2.79
C LEU A 432 -18.91 -7.66 -4.31
N ASN A 433 -18.23 -6.78 -5.06
CA ASN A 433 -18.12 -6.88 -6.51
C ASN A 433 -17.45 -8.19 -6.96
N ARG A 434 -16.41 -8.62 -6.24
CA ARG A 434 -15.77 -9.91 -6.47
C ARG A 434 -16.74 -11.08 -6.27
N ARG A 435 -17.47 -11.10 -5.14
CA ARG A 435 -18.44 -12.18 -4.85
C ARG A 435 -19.56 -12.24 -5.89
N VAL A 436 -20.08 -11.09 -6.35
CA VAL A 436 -21.04 -11.03 -7.47
C VAL A 436 -20.44 -11.62 -8.74
N SER A 437 -19.21 -11.22 -9.08
CA SER A 437 -18.51 -11.70 -10.28
C SER A 437 -18.26 -13.20 -10.25
N GLU A 438 -17.93 -13.77 -9.09
CA GLU A 438 -17.76 -15.22 -8.91
C GLU A 438 -19.08 -15.97 -9.02
N GLY A 439 -20.14 -15.47 -8.37
CA GLY A 439 -21.48 -16.06 -8.49
C GLY A 439 -21.98 -16.08 -9.94
N MET A 440 -21.70 -15.04 -10.72
CA MET A 440 -22.03 -15.00 -12.16
C MET A 440 -21.24 -16.02 -12.98
N ARG A 441 -19.97 -16.28 -12.64
CA ARG A 441 -19.15 -17.29 -13.32
C ARG A 441 -19.64 -18.71 -13.03
N GLU A 442 -19.96 -18.97 -11.77
CA GLU A 442 -20.55 -20.25 -11.34
C GLU A 442 -21.89 -20.51 -12.05
N PHE A 443 -22.77 -19.51 -12.08
CA PHE A 443 -24.04 -19.55 -12.82
C PHE A 443 -23.85 -19.86 -14.31
N SER A 444 -22.88 -19.20 -14.95
CA SER A 444 -22.59 -19.41 -16.38
C SER A 444 -22.06 -20.83 -16.67
N SER A 445 -21.43 -21.48 -15.67
CA SER A 445 -20.82 -22.80 -15.83
C SER A 445 -21.78 -23.98 -15.56
N SER A 446 -22.89 -23.76 -14.83
CA SER A 446 -23.87 -24.80 -14.49
C SER A 446 -25.32 -24.28 -14.56
N PRO A 447 -25.84 -24.02 -15.77
CA PRO A 447 -27.16 -23.39 -15.94
C PRO A 447 -28.37 -24.30 -15.65
N PHE A 448 -28.16 -25.61 -15.44
CA PHE A 448 -29.26 -26.61 -15.45
C PHE A 448 -29.87 -26.97 -14.09
N VAL A 449 -29.34 -26.46 -12.96
CA VAL A 449 -29.92 -26.71 -11.62
C VAL A 449 -29.92 -25.42 -10.81
N LEU A 450 -30.92 -24.57 -11.04
CA LEU A 450 -31.11 -23.34 -10.28
C LEU A 450 -32.23 -23.50 -9.28
N ASP A 451 -31.85 -23.66 -8.01
CA ASP A 451 -32.73 -23.52 -6.88
C ASP A 451 -33.13 -22.03 -6.72
N ALA A 452 -34.40 -21.76 -6.43
CA ALA A 452 -34.92 -20.41 -6.22
C ALA A 452 -34.17 -19.67 -5.10
N THR A 453 -33.62 -20.42 -4.13
CA THR A 453 -32.81 -19.89 -3.03
C THR A 453 -31.50 -19.25 -3.50
N VAL A 454 -30.85 -19.83 -4.52
CA VAL A 454 -29.59 -19.33 -5.10
C VAL A 454 -29.82 -18.03 -5.84
N THR A 455 -30.89 -17.96 -6.66
CA THR A 455 -31.28 -16.75 -7.38
C THR A 455 -31.63 -15.60 -6.44
N GLN A 456 -32.30 -15.90 -5.32
CA GLN A 456 -32.63 -14.90 -4.30
C GLN A 456 -31.37 -14.38 -3.59
N ALA A 457 -30.44 -15.26 -3.24
CA ALA A 457 -29.17 -14.88 -2.61
C ALA A 457 -28.31 -14.00 -3.54
N GLN A 458 -28.25 -14.33 -4.83
CA GLN A 458 -27.54 -13.50 -5.82
C GLN A 458 -28.18 -12.12 -6.00
N THR A 459 -29.52 -12.04 -6.03
CA THR A 459 -30.24 -10.76 -6.08
C THR A 459 -29.91 -9.89 -4.85
N ARG A 460 -29.93 -10.47 -3.65
CA ARG A 460 -29.57 -9.76 -2.40
C ARG A 460 -28.13 -9.26 -2.43
N LEU A 461 -27.19 -10.11 -2.87
CA LEU A 461 -25.79 -9.73 -3.00
C LEU A 461 -25.60 -8.58 -4.00
N GLY A 462 -26.35 -8.57 -5.11
CA GLY A 462 -26.37 -7.47 -6.08
C GLY A 462 -26.81 -6.16 -5.43
N LEU A 463 -27.89 -6.16 -4.64
CA LEU A 463 -28.37 -4.99 -3.91
C LEU A 463 -27.32 -4.46 -2.91
N LEU A 464 -26.69 -5.35 -2.14
CA LEU A 464 -25.62 -4.97 -1.21
C LEU A 464 -24.43 -4.36 -1.97
N ARG A 465 -24.05 -4.92 -3.12
CA ARG A 465 -23.01 -4.37 -3.98
C ARG A 465 -23.38 -2.96 -4.47
N ASP A 466 -24.61 -2.74 -4.92
CA ASP A 466 -25.06 -1.42 -5.37
C ASP A 466 -25.00 -0.36 -4.28
N GLN A 467 -25.44 -0.72 -3.08
CA GLN A 467 -25.34 0.16 -1.92
C GLN A 467 -23.87 0.48 -1.60
N ALA A 468 -22.99 -0.52 -1.61
CA ALA A 468 -21.56 -0.31 -1.39
C ALA A 468 -20.90 0.52 -2.50
N ARG A 469 -21.33 0.37 -3.75
CA ARG A 469 -20.88 1.18 -4.89
C ARG A 469 -21.24 2.65 -4.68
N GLY A 470 -22.47 2.95 -4.26
CA GLY A 470 -22.89 4.32 -3.94
C GLY A 470 -22.01 4.97 -2.86
N ILE A 471 -21.73 4.24 -1.78
CA ILE A 471 -20.85 4.71 -0.69
C ILE A 471 -19.40 4.86 -1.18
N ALA A 472 -18.91 3.94 -2.00
CA ALA A 472 -17.56 4.01 -2.57
C ALA A 472 -17.41 5.26 -3.46
N LEU A 473 -18.39 5.57 -4.31
CA LEU A 473 -18.38 6.77 -5.14
C LEU A 473 -18.38 8.06 -4.32
N GLU A 474 -19.17 8.11 -3.24
CA GLU A 474 -19.13 9.24 -2.32
C GLU A 474 -17.78 9.36 -1.61
N SER A 475 -17.16 8.23 -1.26
CA SER A 475 -15.81 8.24 -0.68
C SER A 475 -14.75 8.78 -1.63
N VAL A 476 -14.83 8.45 -2.92
CA VAL A 476 -13.95 9.01 -3.96
C VAL A 476 -14.12 10.53 -4.05
N ARG A 477 -15.35 11.06 -3.95
CA ARG A 477 -15.59 12.52 -3.91
C ARG A 477 -14.94 13.17 -2.70
N PHE A 478 -15.08 12.58 -1.50
CA PHE A 478 -14.40 13.11 -0.31
C PHE A 478 -12.88 13.07 -0.44
N LEU A 479 -12.32 11.99 -0.99
CA LEU A 479 -10.89 11.89 -1.20
C LEU A 479 -10.39 12.92 -2.21
N ALA A 480 -11.09 13.09 -3.34
CA ALA A 480 -10.76 14.12 -4.34
C ALA A 480 -10.80 15.54 -3.75
N ARG A 481 -11.82 15.86 -2.93
CA ARG A 481 -11.90 17.12 -2.18
C ARG A 481 -10.71 17.31 -1.23
N ALA A 482 -10.22 16.23 -0.62
CA ALA A 482 -9.17 16.29 0.39
C ALA A 482 -7.74 16.15 -0.16
N ILE A 483 -7.54 15.65 -1.38
CA ILE A 483 -6.22 15.54 -2.03
C ILE A 483 -5.44 16.88 -2.01
N PRO A 484 -6.04 18.04 -2.33
CA PRO A 484 -5.35 19.33 -2.25
C PRO A 484 -4.85 19.71 -0.86
N TYR A 485 -5.40 19.11 0.21
CA TYR A 485 -4.92 19.33 1.56
C TYR A 485 -3.60 18.61 1.83
N PHE A 486 -3.32 17.55 1.07
CA PHE A 486 -2.10 16.79 1.19
C PHE A 486 -0.96 17.57 0.52
N PRO A 487 0.18 17.79 1.19
CA PRO A 487 1.26 18.56 0.59
C PRO A 487 1.79 17.84 -0.66
N ASN A 488 1.88 18.57 -1.78
CA ASN A 488 2.37 18.02 -3.04
C ASN A 488 3.73 17.31 -2.84
N GLY A 489 3.85 16.06 -3.31
CA GLY A 489 5.10 15.28 -3.28
C GLY A 489 5.31 14.35 -2.08
N ARG A 490 4.33 14.23 -1.17
CA ARG A 490 4.47 13.40 0.06
C ARG A 490 3.82 12.02 -0.02
N TYR A 491 3.66 11.45 -1.22
CA TYR A 491 2.89 10.22 -1.33
C TYR A 491 3.62 9.04 -0.71
N THR A 492 2.91 8.36 0.18
CA THR A 492 3.45 7.21 0.90
C THR A 492 2.92 5.90 0.32
N PRO A 493 3.64 4.80 0.59
CA PRO A 493 3.18 3.45 0.26
C PRO A 493 1.79 3.08 0.78
N VAL A 494 1.34 3.78 1.82
CA VAL A 494 0.03 3.63 2.46
C VAL A 494 -1.10 4.11 1.52
N GLN A 495 -0.87 5.18 0.76
CA GLN A 495 -1.92 5.86 -0.01
C GLN A 495 -2.19 5.21 -1.37
N TRP A 496 -1.18 4.53 -1.92
CA TRP A 496 -1.21 4.06 -3.31
C TRP A 496 -2.35 3.09 -3.63
N PRO A 497 -2.62 2.04 -2.81
CA PRO A 497 -3.69 1.11 -3.14
C PRO A 497 -5.06 1.79 -3.22
N ILE A 498 -5.28 2.80 -2.37
CA ILE A 498 -6.54 3.54 -2.31
C ILE A 498 -6.72 4.44 -3.52
N ILE A 499 -5.71 5.26 -3.87
CA ILE A 499 -5.78 6.12 -5.06
C ILE A 499 -5.92 5.28 -6.33
N TYR A 500 -5.22 4.16 -6.42
CA TYR A 500 -5.37 3.23 -7.53
C TYR A 500 -6.79 2.67 -7.61
N ALA A 501 -7.36 2.19 -6.49
CA ALA A 501 -8.73 1.70 -6.44
C ALA A 501 -9.77 2.78 -6.77
N CYS A 502 -9.56 4.03 -6.33
CA CYS A 502 -10.37 5.17 -6.74
C CYS A 502 -10.30 5.39 -8.25
N ALA A 503 -9.11 5.33 -8.84
CA ALA A 503 -8.92 5.50 -10.28
C ALA A 503 -9.60 4.38 -11.08
N GLU A 504 -9.54 3.13 -10.61
CA GLU A 504 -10.28 2.02 -11.23
C GLU A 504 -11.80 2.28 -11.19
N LEU A 505 -12.34 2.68 -10.04
CA LEU A 505 -13.76 3.01 -9.91
C LEU A 505 -14.15 4.20 -10.79
N CYS A 506 -13.34 5.26 -10.86
CA CYS A 506 -13.57 6.37 -11.79
C CYS A 506 -13.59 5.90 -13.25
N ALA A 507 -12.67 5.01 -13.65
CA ALA A 507 -12.63 4.49 -15.01
C ALA A 507 -13.84 3.60 -15.35
N GLU A 508 -14.41 2.90 -14.36
CA GLU A 508 -15.67 2.16 -14.49
C GLU A 508 -16.86 3.11 -14.68
N GLU A 509 -16.95 4.19 -13.89
CA GLU A 509 -18.04 5.16 -14.00
C GLU A 509 -18.03 5.94 -15.31
N VAL A 510 -16.88 6.51 -15.67
CA VAL A 510 -16.78 7.38 -16.85
C VAL A 510 -16.81 6.55 -18.14
N GLY A 511 -16.32 5.30 -18.09
CA GLY A 511 -16.34 4.36 -19.22
C GLY A 511 -17.62 3.54 -19.39
N GLY A 512 -18.56 3.63 -18.44
CA GLY A 512 -19.76 2.79 -18.40
C GLY A 512 -20.75 3.05 -19.56
N PRO A 513 -21.64 2.07 -19.87
CA PRO A 513 -22.63 2.17 -20.95
C PRO A 513 -23.67 3.28 -20.73
N LEU A 514 -23.83 3.78 -19.50
CA LEU A 514 -24.62 4.98 -19.16
C LEU A 514 -23.83 6.27 -19.45
N ARG A 515 -23.19 6.32 -20.62
CA ARG A 515 -22.22 7.34 -21.08
C ARG A 515 -22.79 8.77 -21.17
N GLY A 516 -24.10 8.94 -21.00
CA GLY A 516 -24.81 10.21 -21.18
C GLY A 516 -25.10 11.00 -19.90
N ASP A 517 -25.01 10.40 -18.71
CA ASP A 517 -25.59 10.99 -17.47
C ASP A 517 -24.55 11.15 -16.34
N VAL A 518 -23.26 11.06 -16.66
CA VAL A 518 -22.20 11.25 -15.67
C VAL A 518 -22.19 12.73 -15.25
N ASP A 519 -22.67 13.01 -14.05
CA ASP A 519 -22.60 14.31 -13.38
C ASP A 519 -21.27 15.03 -13.68
N VAL A 520 -21.34 16.28 -14.18
CA VAL A 520 -20.16 17.12 -14.48
C VAL A 520 -19.24 17.21 -13.27
N GLY A 521 -19.81 17.25 -12.05
CA GLY A 521 -19.04 17.23 -10.81
C GLY A 521 -18.19 15.96 -10.63
N PHE A 522 -18.58 14.83 -11.23
CA PHE A 522 -17.78 13.60 -11.17
C PHE A 522 -16.61 13.60 -12.16
N LEU A 523 -16.67 14.37 -13.26
CA LEU A 523 -15.54 14.51 -14.19
C LEU A 523 -14.36 15.24 -13.53
N GLU A 524 -14.64 16.28 -12.74
CA GLU A 524 -13.63 16.99 -11.95
C GLU A 524 -12.97 16.08 -10.91
N VAL A 525 -13.78 15.24 -10.27
CA VAL A 525 -13.31 14.22 -9.32
C VAL A 525 -12.40 13.22 -10.03
N ALA A 526 -12.81 12.67 -11.17
CA ALA A 526 -12.00 11.76 -11.97
C ALA A 526 -10.70 12.41 -12.45
N THR A 527 -10.74 13.69 -12.83
CA THR A 527 -9.56 14.47 -13.22
C THR A 527 -8.59 14.64 -12.06
N THR A 528 -9.11 14.96 -10.88
CA THR A 528 -8.30 15.10 -9.65
C THR A 528 -7.60 13.79 -9.29
N ILE A 529 -8.34 12.67 -9.30
CA ILE A 529 -7.79 11.34 -9.04
C ILE A 529 -6.76 10.95 -10.11
N THR A 530 -7.01 11.26 -11.38
CA THR A 530 -6.08 10.97 -12.48
C THR A 530 -4.77 11.75 -12.35
N CYS A 531 -4.84 13.04 -11.99
CA CYS A 531 -3.67 13.86 -11.69
C CYS A 531 -2.88 13.30 -10.49
N ASP A 532 -3.57 12.86 -9.44
CA ASP A 532 -2.96 12.23 -8.28
C ASP A 532 -2.27 10.90 -8.65
N LEU A 533 -2.91 10.08 -9.47
CA LEU A 533 -2.35 8.83 -9.99
C LEU A 533 -1.05 9.07 -10.79
N LYS A 534 -0.98 10.15 -11.58
CA LYS A 534 0.26 10.56 -12.28
C LYS A 534 1.37 10.94 -11.30
N ARG A 535 1.03 11.66 -10.23
CA ARG A 535 1.98 12.01 -9.15
C ARG A 535 2.44 10.77 -8.38
N LEU A 536 1.58 9.76 -8.21
CA LEU A 536 1.99 8.47 -7.67
C LEU A 536 3.01 7.79 -8.57
N GLY A 537 2.81 7.82 -9.89
CA GLY A 537 3.77 7.31 -10.87
C GLY A 537 5.16 7.96 -10.82
N TYR A 538 5.31 9.09 -10.14
CA TYR A 538 6.62 9.69 -9.86
C TYR A 538 7.31 9.10 -8.63
N ALA A 539 6.56 8.79 -7.57
CA ALA A 539 7.10 8.15 -6.37
C ALA A 539 7.31 6.63 -6.56
N LEU A 540 6.74 6.07 -7.62
CA LEU A 540 6.66 4.64 -7.84
C LEU A 540 6.85 4.20 -9.28
N ASP A 541 7.23 2.93 -9.38
CA ASP A 541 7.10 2.09 -10.56
C ASP A 541 5.65 1.58 -10.74
N LEU A 542 4.66 2.45 -10.54
CA LEU A 542 3.24 2.08 -10.70
C LEU A 542 2.99 1.49 -12.10
N PHE A 543 3.81 1.91 -13.08
CA PHE A 543 3.69 1.63 -14.52
C PHE A 543 4.60 0.53 -15.06
N SER A 544 5.42 -0.16 -14.26
CA SER A 544 5.96 -1.46 -14.72
C SER A 544 4.87 -2.52 -14.89
N THR A 545 3.69 -2.27 -14.30
CA THR A 545 2.52 -3.11 -14.53
C THR A 545 1.71 -2.57 -15.72
N PRO A 546 1.50 -3.37 -16.78
CA PRO A 546 0.70 -2.97 -17.94
C PRO A 546 -0.71 -2.47 -17.57
N ARG A 547 -1.26 -2.95 -16.45
CA ARG A 547 -2.58 -2.60 -15.94
C ARG A 547 -2.68 -1.12 -15.54
N ALA A 548 -1.69 -0.58 -14.83
CA ALA A 548 -1.70 0.83 -14.43
C ALA A 548 -1.53 1.78 -15.62
N ALA A 549 -0.67 1.41 -16.58
CA ALA A 549 -0.52 2.12 -17.84
C ALA A 549 -1.83 2.18 -18.63
N ALA A 550 -2.49 1.03 -18.79
CA ALA A 550 -3.78 0.94 -19.46
C ALA A 550 -4.87 1.74 -18.73
N LEU A 551 -4.88 1.72 -17.39
CA LEU A 551 -5.85 2.49 -16.60
C LEU A 551 -5.68 4.00 -16.83
N LEU A 552 -4.44 4.50 -16.76
CA LEU A 552 -4.18 5.93 -16.98
C LEU A 552 -4.54 6.34 -18.41
N GLN A 553 -4.14 5.54 -19.41
CA GLN A 553 -4.47 5.81 -20.81
C GLN A 553 -5.99 5.86 -21.04
N ARG A 554 -6.74 4.93 -20.43
CA ARG A 554 -8.21 4.92 -20.48
C ARG A 554 -8.82 6.17 -19.86
N LEU A 555 -8.34 6.57 -18.69
CA LEU A 555 -8.82 7.77 -18.00
C LEU A 555 -8.51 9.03 -18.81
N ASP A 556 -7.27 9.19 -19.28
CA ASP A 556 -6.85 10.35 -20.09
C ASP A 556 -7.64 10.45 -21.40
N ALA A 557 -7.86 9.33 -22.10
CA ALA A 557 -8.67 9.31 -23.32
C ALA A 557 -10.13 9.73 -23.03
N THR A 558 -10.73 9.17 -21.98
CA THR A 558 -12.13 9.42 -21.67
C THR A 558 -12.37 10.86 -21.17
N ILE A 559 -11.46 11.40 -20.35
CA ILE A 559 -11.52 12.78 -19.87
C ILE A 559 -11.29 13.75 -21.06
N GLY A 560 -10.32 13.46 -21.92
CA GLY A 560 -10.03 14.28 -23.11
C GLY A 560 -11.20 14.33 -24.10
N GLU A 561 -11.80 13.18 -24.44
CA GLU A 561 -12.99 13.11 -25.31
C GLU A 561 -14.18 13.91 -24.78
N ARG A 562 -14.29 14.05 -23.46
CA ARG A 562 -15.40 14.76 -22.82
C ARG A 562 -15.15 16.26 -22.75
N ALA A 563 -13.94 16.67 -22.39
CA ALA A 563 -13.54 18.07 -22.40
C ALA A 563 -13.67 18.69 -23.81
N ILE A 564 -13.36 17.93 -24.86
CA ILE A 564 -13.57 18.36 -26.25
C ILE A 564 -15.06 18.56 -26.55
N ARG A 565 -15.92 17.61 -26.18
CA ARG A 565 -17.37 17.73 -26.40
C ARG A 565 -17.99 18.89 -25.65
N GLU A 566 -17.62 19.11 -24.39
CA GLU A 566 -18.09 20.26 -23.60
C GLU A 566 -17.64 21.59 -24.25
N TYR A 567 -16.42 21.65 -24.78
CA TYR A 567 -15.93 22.81 -25.52
C TYR A 567 -16.69 23.04 -26.84
N GLU A 568 -16.98 21.98 -27.59
CA GLU A 568 -17.78 22.04 -28.82
C GLU A 568 -19.23 22.45 -28.53
N GLU A 569 -19.83 21.99 -27.43
CA GLU A 569 -21.17 22.41 -26.98
C GLU A 569 -21.19 23.89 -26.57
N MET A 570 -20.18 24.38 -25.84
CA MET A 570 -20.06 25.80 -25.50
C MET A 570 -19.90 26.69 -26.74
N LEU A 571 -19.11 26.25 -27.73
CA LEU A 571 -18.96 26.98 -29.00
C LEU A 571 -20.20 26.89 -29.91
N GLY A 572 -20.94 25.78 -29.84
CA GLY A 572 -22.16 25.55 -30.61
C GLY A 572 -23.38 26.34 -30.12
N THR A 573 -23.32 26.90 -28.90
CA THR A 573 -24.39 27.77 -28.36
C THR A 573 -24.28 29.24 -28.76
N ASP A 574 -23.18 29.68 -29.37
CA ASP A 574 -23.01 31.03 -29.90
C ASP A 574 -23.51 31.15 -31.36
N GLU A 575 -24.79 30.82 -31.59
CA GLU A 575 -25.51 31.29 -32.79
C GLU A 575 -25.91 32.77 -32.61
N HIS A 576 -24.94 33.68 -32.66
CA HIS A 576 -25.17 35.10 -32.94
C HIS A 576 -24.27 35.57 -34.10
N GLY A 577 -24.78 35.39 -35.32
CA GLY A 577 -24.52 36.26 -36.47
C GLY A 577 -23.21 36.06 -37.25
N PRO A 578 -23.23 36.06 -38.60
CA PRO A 578 -22.05 35.86 -39.41
C PRO A 578 -21.19 37.13 -39.44
N GLY A 579 -20.08 37.12 -38.70
CA GLY A 579 -18.97 38.06 -38.85
C GLY A 579 -17.71 37.29 -39.22
N GLN A 580 -17.35 37.29 -40.50
CA GLN A 580 -16.13 36.67 -41.02
C GLN A 580 -14.87 37.21 -40.33
N VAL A 581 -14.14 36.38 -39.58
CA VAL A 581 -12.67 36.45 -39.51
C VAL A 581 -12.13 35.02 -39.44
N GLY A 582 -11.44 34.60 -40.50
CA GLY A 582 -10.83 33.28 -40.59
C GLY A 582 -9.58 33.19 -39.72
N VAL A 583 -9.62 32.32 -38.71
CA VAL A 583 -8.45 31.71 -38.08
C VAL A 583 -8.71 30.22 -38.00
N GLY A 584 -7.78 29.42 -38.54
CA GLY A 584 -7.98 27.98 -38.75
C GLY A 584 -8.10 27.18 -37.45
N PRO A 585 -8.90 26.10 -37.42
CA PRO A 585 -9.28 25.38 -36.21
C PRO A 585 -8.18 24.52 -35.56
N SER A 586 -6.94 24.50 -36.07
CA SER A 586 -5.88 23.62 -35.53
C SER A 586 -4.92 24.27 -34.52
N SER A 587 -4.85 25.60 -34.42
CA SER A 587 -3.94 26.25 -33.45
C SER A 587 -4.60 26.62 -32.13
N ALA A 588 -5.90 26.96 -32.14
CA ALA A 588 -6.63 27.41 -30.95
C ALA A 588 -6.89 26.29 -29.93
N SER A 589 -7.14 25.05 -30.38
CA SER A 589 -7.34 23.90 -29.48
C SER A 589 -6.06 23.52 -28.73
N HIS A 590 -4.91 23.69 -29.38
CA HIS A 590 -3.60 23.45 -28.77
C HIS A 590 -3.24 24.55 -27.76
N GLU A 591 -3.57 25.80 -28.06
CA GLU A 591 -3.27 26.96 -27.21
C GLU A 591 -4.17 27.02 -25.96
N TYR A 592 -5.44 26.61 -26.06
CA TYR A 592 -6.36 26.53 -24.91
C TYR A 592 -6.01 25.36 -23.97
N MET A 593 -5.69 24.18 -24.51
CA MET A 593 -5.14 23.06 -23.72
C MET A 593 -3.81 23.41 -23.04
N PHE A 594 -3.00 24.26 -23.68
CA PHE A 594 -1.75 24.77 -23.11
C PHE A 594 -1.98 25.79 -21.99
N LEU A 595 -3.03 26.63 -22.09
CA LEU A 595 -3.43 27.58 -21.05
C LEU A 595 -4.08 26.90 -19.84
N CYS A 596 -4.95 25.91 -20.04
CA CYS A 596 -5.53 25.10 -18.96
C CYS A 596 -4.47 24.28 -18.20
N ARG A 597 -3.38 23.86 -18.86
CA ARG A 597 -2.24 23.18 -18.22
C ARG A 597 -1.36 24.12 -17.38
N LYS A 598 -1.27 25.40 -17.71
CA LYS A 598 -0.36 26.34 -17.03
C LYS A 598 -0.99 27.13 -15.89
N ASN A 599 -2.31 27.32 -15.86
CA ASN A 599 -2.95 28.12 -14.82
C ASN A 599 -4.32 27.55 -14.39
N PRO A 600 -4.35 26.64 -13.40
CA PRO A 600 -5.59 26.20 -12.77
C PRO A 600 -6.33 27.33 -12.01
N GLN A 601 -5.66 28.47 -11.78
CA GLN A 601 -6.22 29.65 -11.10
C GLN A 601 -7.09 30.53 -12.01
N LEU A 602 -7.05 30.33 -13.34
CA LEU A 602 -7.84 31.12 -14.31
C LEU A 602 -9.24 30.54 -14.59
N ILE A 603 -9.59 29.40 -13.97
CA ILE A 603 -10.92 28.77 -14.07
C ILE A 603 -11.74 29.07 -12.80
N ARG A 604 -11.70 30.32 -12.33
CA ARG A 604 -12.59 30.85 -11.29
C ARG A 604 -13.17 32.18 -11.69
#